data_AF-A0A7C4R467-F1
#
_entry.id   AF-A0A7C4R467-F1
#
_cell.length_a   1.000
_cell.length_b   1.000
_cell.length_c   1.000
_cell.angle_alpha   90.00
_cell.angle_beta   90.00
_cell.angle_gamma   90.00
#
_symmetry.space_group_name_H-M   'P 1'
#
loop_
_entity.id
_entity.type
_entity.pdbx_description
1 polymer ?
#
loop_
_entity_poly.entity_id
_entity_poly.type
_entity_poly.pdbx_seq_one_letter_code
_entity_poly.pdbx_strand_id
1 'polypeptide(L)'
;MTTEHVYDDKLRERVILLRRFLPHLEWNWPNEVKSKVSEQIFEGKLPLNQPINIEELAKTVTDGQLELMIRLSPLKDYYSFRGKYYTVRKGGIFDCVSSWEEVKVGVRQILKVHGKKGYAILKALTEVTEAYFEAIAVRASEIYGERLYPSHLIAELRDKWDLVWEVGSRRYPRWAMPEEVKPAVIGVLSEFEAKPVPKLSTTQAEREFLEVIRMEEEFRSYLRELVANRLEETVEFGRRMSPSYLIGYLQDLFGPVILFDHLLSITQHYSICDAEVISKGGYKALNTGFNLALFGEPGTGKTFAVKDMMLGNEDLGVPAHGLPGINRYCGGMTPAMFIAIGEAYVGRRFNFIVTEFNDWFKYRGMVEPLKLAMERGTIRYETKSYTVGPYRFNSFFSVNYNTEVYERGYEVTVRDPNFNAIEDR
;
A
#
# COMPACT_ATOMS: atom_id res chain seq x y z
N MET A 1 -12.10 -29.22 2.11
CA MET A 1 -10.85 -29.88 1.67
C MET A 1 -10.96 -31.35 2.03
N THR A 2 -10.95 -32.24 1.04
CA THR A 2 -11.01 -33.69 1.23
C THR A 2 -9.69 -34.22 1.79
N THR A 3 -9.73 -35.29 2.57
CA THR A 3 -8.56 -35.94 3.19
C THR A 3 -7.47 -36.36 2.19
N GLU A 4 -7.85 -36.66 0.94
CA GLU A 4 -6.93 -36.97 -0.15
C GLU A 4 -6.03 -35.78 -0.54
N HIS A 5 -6.57 -34.56 -0.63
CA HIS A 5 -5.79 -33.36 -0.94
C HIS A 5 -4.77 -33.03 0.16
N VAL A 6 -5.11 -33.33 1.43
CA VAL A 6 -4.20 -33.10 2.57
C VAL A 6 -3.01 -34.05 2.53
N TYR A 7 -3.25 -35.31 2.13
CA TYR A 7 -2.21 -36.33 2.02
C TYR A 7 -1.22 -36.03 0.88
N ASP A 8 -1.74 -35.57 -0.27
CA ASP A 8 -0.94 -35.23 -1.45
C ASP A 8 -0.03 -34.01 -1.21
N ASP A 9 -0.55 -32.94 -0.59
CA ASP A 9 0.25 -31.76 -0.24
C ASP A 9 1.37 -32.09 0.76
N LYS A 10 1.05 -32.88 1.81
CA LYS A 10 2.03 -33.27 2.84
C LYS A 10 3.12 -34.16 2.26
N LEU A 11 2.77 -35.06 1.33
CA LEU A 11 3.74 -35.89 0.61
C LEU A 11 4.66 -35.05 -0.29
N ARG A 12 4.11 -34.07 -1.00
CA ARG A 12 4.88 -33.14 -1.85
C ARG A 12 5.95 -32.40 -1.03
N GLU A 13 5.61 -31.89 0.15
CA GLU A 13 6.58 -31.24 1.02
C GLU A 13 7.70 -32.19 1.49
N ARG A 14 7.38 -33.45 1.81
CA ARG A 14 8.39 -34.46 2.15
C ARG A 14 9.37 -34.70 1.00
N VAL A 15 8.87 -34.81 -0.24
CA VAL A 15 9.72 -34.97 -1.42
C VAL A 15 10.68 -33.79 -1.57
N ILE A 16 10.18 -32.56 -1.42
CA ILE A 16 11.02 -31.35 -1.50
C ILE A 16 12.08 -31.34 -0.40
N LEU A 17 11.71 -31.67 0.85
CA LEU A 17 12.64 -31.78 1.97
C LEU A 17 13.76 -32.78 1.70
N LEU A 18 13.41 -34.00 1.27
CA LEU A 18 14.38 -35.04 0.97
C LEU A 18 15.33 -34.64 -0.16
N ARG A 19 14.82 -34.07 -1.24
CA ARG A 19 15.68 -33.56 -2.34
C ARG A 19 16.59 -32.42 -1.91
N ARG A 20 16.09 -31.50 -1.08
CA ARG A 20 16.84 -30.32 -0.66
C ARG A 20 17.95 -30.65 0.34
N PHE A 21 17.64 -31.44 1.35
CA PHE A 21 18.60 -31.75 2.42
C PHE A 21 19.40 -33.02 2.15
N LEU A 22 18.91 -33.95 1.33
CA LEU A 22 19.56 -35.23 1.09
C LEU A 22 19.66 -35.58 -0.41
N PRO A 23 20.19 -34.66 -1.25
CA PRO A 23 20.35 -34.94 -2.69
C PRO A 23 21.28 -36.13 -2.97
N HIS A 24 22.17 -36.42 -2.02
CA HIS A 24 23.09 -37.57 -2.04
C HIS A 24 22.39 -38.92 -2.15
N LEU A 25 21.10 -39.04 -1.78
CA LEU A 25 20.34 -40.28 -1.87
C LEU A 25 20.04 -40.67 -3.34
N GLU A 26 19.95 -39.71 -4.24
CA GLU A 26 19.67 -39.92 -5.67
C GLU A 26 20.94 -40.27 -6.48
N TRP A 27 22.12 -40.32 -5.86
CA TRP A 27 23.38 -40.62 -6.57
C TRP A 27 23.52 -42.10 -6.90
N ASN A 28 24.37 -42.44 -7.87
CA ASN A 28 24.50 -43.83 -8.33
C ASN A 28 25.60 -44.63 -7.58
N TRP A 29 26.28 -44.02 -6.61
CA TRP A 29 27.37 -44.63 -5.87
C TRP A 29 27.19 -44.46 -4.34
N PRO A 30 27.85 -45.30 -3.52
CA PRO A 30 27.84 -45.17 -2.07
C PRO A 30 28.40 -43.83 -1.61
N ASN A 31 27.80 -43.26 -0.58
CA ASN A 31 28.32 -42.08 0.09
C ASN A 31 28.00 -42.14 1.58
N GLU A 32 28.74 -41.37 2.37
CA GLU A 32 28.64 -41.37 3.83
C GLU A 32 27.22 -41.07 4.33
N VAL A 33 26.50 -40.17 3.65
CA VAL A 33 25.11 -39.82 3.99
C VAL A 33 24.18 -41.01 3.77
N LYS A 34 24.27 -41.69 2.62
CA LYS A 34 23.49 -42.90 2.33
C LYS A 34 23.76 -44.01 3.34
N SER A 35 25.03 -44.25 3.67
CA SER A 35 25.41 -45.28 4.65
C SER A 35 24.81 -44.98 6.01
N LYS A 36 24.95 -43.74 6.50
CA LYS A 36 24.38 -43.30 7.78
C LYS A 36 22.85 -43.41 7.80
N VAL A 37 22.17 -42.96 6.74
CA VAL A 37 20.71 -43.06 6.63
C VAL A 37 20.26 -44.53 6.57
N SER A 38 20.93 -45.37 5.78
CA SER A 38 20.59 -46.79 5.67
C SER A 38 20.75 -47.50 7.02
N GLU A 39 21.92 -47.37 7.67
CA GLU A 39 22.22 -48.04 8.93
C GLU A 39 21.37 -47.52 10.10
N GLN A 40 21.32 -46.19 10.30
CA GLN A 40 20.76 -45.60 11.52
C GLN A 40 19.24 -45.48 11.48
N ILE A 41 18.62 -45.45 10.30
CA ILE A 41 17.19 -45.14 10.15
C ILE A 41 16.42 -46.32 9.53
N PHE A 42 17.07 -47.08 8.64
CA PHE A 42 16.45 -48.18 7.90
C PHE A 42 17.09 -49.55 8.18
N GLU A 43 17.95 -49.67 9.20
CA GLU A 43 18.58 -50.93 9.61
C GLU A 43 19.34 -51.64 8.47
N GLY A 44 19.98 -50.89 7.59
CA GLY A 44 20.73 -51.39 6.44
C GLY A 44 19.88 -51.80 5.23
N LYS A 45 18.55 -51.59 5.27
CA LYS A 45 17.63 -52.03 4.20
C LYS A 45 17.62 -51.12 2.97
N LEU A 46 18.24 -49.93 3.03
CA LEU A 46 18.33 -49.02 1.89
C LEU A 46 19.53 -49.37 1.00
N PRO A 47 19.36 -49.41 -0.35
CA PRO A 47 20.43 -49.75 -1.27
C PRO A 47 21.50 -48.64 -1.34
N LEU A 48 22.78 -49.04 -1.22
CA LEU A 48 23.91 -48.10 -1.26
C LEU A 48 24.45 -47.85 -2.68
N ASN A 49 24.37 -48.86 -3.55
CA ASN A 49 24.94 -48.85 -4.91
C ASN A 49 23.95 -48.43 -6.00
N GLN A 50 22.76 -47.96 -5.63
CA GLN A 50 21.71 -47.56 -6.56
C GLN A 50 21.11 -46.22 -6.14
N PRO A 51 20.58 -45.43 -7.09
CA PRO A 51 19.83 -44.22 -6.77
C PRO A 51 18.53 -44.60 -6.05
N ILE A 52 18.24 -43.90 -4.96
CA ILE A 52 17.00 -44.09 -4.21
C ILE A 52 15.92 -43.21 -4.84
N ASN A 53 14.76 -43.80 -5.15
CA ASN A 53 13.60 -43.05 -5.62
C ASN A 53 13.00 -42.27 -4.45
N ILE A 54 13.11 -40.93 -4.49
CA ILE A 54 12.71 -40.06 -3.39
C ILE A 54 11.18 -40.00 -3.25
N GLU A 55 10.44 -40.06 -4.35
CA GLU A 55 8.98 -40.11 -4.32
C GLU A 55 8.44 -41.36 -3.60
N GLU A 56 9.03 -42.53 -3.87
CA GLU A 56 8.67 -43.77 -3.18
C GLU A 56 9.12 -43.77 -1.71
N LEU A 57 10.32 -43.24 -1.45
CA LEU A 57 10.83 -43.09 -0.09
C LEU A 57 9.91 -42.17 0.75
N ALA A 58 9.49 -41.03 0.21
CA ALA A 58 8.62 -40.07 0.91
C ALA A 58 7.27 -40.65 1.35
N LYS A 59 6.76 -41.66 0.63
CA LYS A 59 5.51 -42.36 0.98
C LYS A 59 5.66 -43.27 2.21
N THR A 60 6.87 -43.78 2.45
CA THR A 60 7.14 -44.79 3.49
C THR A 60 7.79 -44.19 4.74
N VAL A 61 8.48 -43.06 4.62
CA VAL A 61 9.15 -42.36 5.73
C VAL A 61 8.13 -41.75 6.69
N THR A 62 8.31 -42.01 7.99
CA THR A 62 7.57 -41.37 9.07
C THR A 62 8.14 -39.99 9.42
N ASP A 63 7.34 -39.13 10.06
CA ASP A 63 7.78 -37.77 10.43
C ASP A 63 9.02 -37.80 11.38
N GLY A 64 9.12 -38.79 12.26
CA GLY A 64 10.29 -38.97 13.14
C GLY A 64 11.54 -39.48 12.41
N GLN A 65 11.39 -40.36 11.41
CA GLN A 65 12.51 -40.76 10.55
C GLN A 65 12.99 -39.57 9.72
N LEU A 66 12.06 -38.75 9.22
CA LEU A 66 12.39 -37.54 8.46
C LEU A 66 13.21 -36.55 9.30
N GLU A 67 12.85 -36.34 10.57
CA GLU A 67 13.63 -35.51 11.49
C GLU A 67 15.09 -36.00 11.62
N LEU A 68 15.29 -37.30 11.85
CA LEU A 68 16.62 -37.91 11.96
C LEU A 68 17.41 -37.78 10.65
N MET A 69 16.74 -37.98 9.52
CA MET A 69 17.31 -37.82 8.18
C MET A 69 17.82 -36.38 7.98
N ILE A 70 17.05 -35.36 8.35
CA ILE A 70 17.46 -33.95 8.26
C ILE A 70 18.65 -33.64 9.17
N ARG A 71 18.71 -34.20 10.39
CA ARG A 71 19.85 -34.00 11.31
C ARG A 71 21.17 -34.55 10.76
N LEU A 72 21.11 -35.63 10.00
CA LEU A 72 22.26 -36.26 9.33
C LEU A 72 22.67 -35.55 8.04
N SER A 73 21.87 -34.61 7.54
CA SER A 73 22.19 -33.86 6.34
C SER A 73 23.41 -32.95 6.57
N PRO A 74 24.41 -32.96 5.66
CA PRO A 74 25.49 -31.97 5.67
C PRO A 74 25.01 -30.58 5.24
N LEU A 75 23.78 -30.46 4.73
CA LEU A 75 23.20 -29.23 4.18
C LEU A 75 22.30 -28.49 5.18
N LYS A 76 22.15 -29.02 6.41
CA LYS A 76 21.25 -28.49 7.45
C LYS A 76 21.54 -27.06 7.91
N ASP A 77 22.77 -26.60 7.72
CA ASP A 77 23.20 -25.24 8.08
C ASP A 77 23.02 -24.24 6.93
N TYR A 78 22.84 -24.74 5.71
CA TYR A 78 22.78 -23.94 4.49
C TYR A 78 21.37 -23.65 4.02
N TYR A 79 20.44 -24.58 4.24
CA TYR A 79 19.05 -24.46 3.78
C TYR A 79 18.06 -24.35 4.92
N SER A 80 16.95 -23.68 4.62
CA SER A 80 15.73 -23.67 5.41
C SER A 80 14.58 -24.31 4.60
N PHE A 81 13.47 -24.59 5.27
CA PHE A 81 12.23 -25.03 4.63
C PHE A 81 11.04 -24.46 5.40
N ARG A 82 10.11 -23.81 4.70
CA ARG A 82 8.96 -23.13 5.34
C ARG A 82 7.66 -23.51 4.67
N GLY A 83 7.24 -24.75 4.91
CA GLY A 83 6.03 -25.33 4.35
C GLY A 83 4.77 -25.10 5.18
N LYS A 84 3.68 -25.69 4.71
CA LYS A 84 2.38 -25.75 5.35
C LYS A 84 2.37 -26.77 6.48
N TYR A 85 3.11 -27.87 6.35
CA TYR A 85 3.13 -28.96 7.35
C TYR A 85 4.47 -29.11 8.06
N TYR A 86 5.58 -28.75 7.40
CA TYR A 86 6.92 -28.85 7.98
C TYR A 86 7.67 -27.53 7.95
N THR A 87 8.49 -27.35 8.98
CA THR A 87 9.41 -26.23 9.11
C THR A 87 10.81 -26.75 9.42
N VAL A 88 11.80 -26.30 8.67
CA VAL A 88 13.22 -26.53 8.98
C VAL A 88 13.92 -25.18 9.09
N ARG A 89 14.40 -24.87 10.29
CA ARG A 89 15.20 -23.67 10.54
C ARG A 89 16.69 -23.99 10.36
N LYS A 90 17.52 -22.96 10.12
CA LYS A 90 18.99 -23.12 10.03
C LYS A 90 19.52 -23.87 11.25
N GLY A 91 20.44 -24.80 11.03
CA GLY A 91 20.92 -25.72 12.07
C GLY A 91 20.23 -27.08 12.09
N GLY A 92 19.27 -27.31 11.18
CA GLY A 92 18.55 -28.58 11.07
C GLY A 92 17.48 -28.81 12.14
N ILE A 93 16.95 -27.73 12.72
CA ILE A 93 15.81 -27.80 13.66
C ILE A 93 14.56 -28.07 12.83
N PHE A 94 14.00 -29.28 12.98
CA PHE A 94 12.84 -29.75 12.23
C PHE A 94 11.61 -29.80 13.13
N ASP A 95 10.55 -29.14 12.71
CA ASP A 95 9.26 -29.10 13.41
C ASP A 95 8.12 -29.47 12.45
N CYS A 96 7.18 -30.29 12.91
CA CYS A 96 5.95 -30.64 12.18
C CYS A 96 4.87 -29.57 12.35
N VAL A 97 5.23 -28.31 12.08
CA VAL A 97 4.33 -27.15 12.20
C VAL A 97 4.38 -26.30 10.93
N SER A 98 3.28 -25.57 10.70
CA SER A 98 3.17 -24.63 9.59
C SER A 98 3.99 -23.37 9.82
N SER A 99 4.78 -22.98 8.82
CA SER A 99 5.44 -21.66 8.78
C SER A 99 4.69 -20.65 7.91
N TRP A 100 3.55 -21.03 7.34
CA TRP A 100 2.86 -20.18 6.38
C TRP A 100 2.37 -18.86 6.97
N GLU A 101 1.92 -18.82 8.23
CA GLU A 101 1.50 -17.53 8.81
C GLU A 101 2.70 -16.59 9.03
N GLU A 102 3.87 -17.11 9.45
CA GLU A 102 5.11 -16.33 9.53
C GLU A 102 5.48 -15.74 8.15
N VAL A 103 5.40 -16.57 7.10
CA VAL A 103 5.62 -16.15 5.70
C VAL A 103 4.62 -15.05 5.32
N LYS A 104 3.33 -15.27 5.56
CA LYS A 104 2.27 -14.31 5.19
C LYS A 104 2.45 -12.96 5.89
N VAL A 105 2.79 -12.97 7.18
CA VAL A 105 3.12 -11.75 7.94
C VAL A 105 4.31 -11.03 7.32
N GLY A 106 5.37 -11.77 6.96
CA GLY A 106 6.52 -11.22 6.24
C GLY A 106 6.15 -10.57 4.91
N VAL A 107 5.33 -11.25 4.09
CA VAL A 107 4.85 -10.72 2.79
C VAL A 107 4.00 -9.46 3.00
N ARG A 108 3.08 -9.45 3.96
CA ARG A 108 2.29 -8.25 4.29
C ARG A 108 3.18 -7.08 4.71
N GLN A 109 4.25 -7.35 5.46
CA GLN A 109 5.23 -6.33 5.85
C GLN A 109 6.01 -5.81 4.63
N ILE A 110 6.41 -6.67 3.71
CA ILE A 110 7.07 -6.26 2.46
C ILE A 110 6.17 -5.36 1.63
N LEU A 111 4.90 -5.76 1.43
CA LEU A 111 3.92 -4.98 0.69
C LEU A 111 3.65 -3.62 1.36
N LYS A 112 3.66 -3.58 2.70
CA LYS A 112 3.50 -2.36 3.48
C LYS A 112 4.71 -1.42 3.35
N VAL A 113 5.93 -1.95 3.38
CA VAL A 113 7.17 -1.14 3.34
C VAL A 113 7.51 -0.70 1.91
N HIS A 114 7.35 -1.58 0.92
CA HIS A 114 7.81 -1.35 -0.45
C HIS A 114 6.68 -1.12 -1.46
N GLY A 115 5.41 -1.20 -1.05
CA GLY A 115 4.25 -0.91 -1.90
C GLY A 115 4.23 -1.69 -3.22
N LYS A 116 3.92 -1.00 -4.32
CA LYS A 116 3.83 -1.61 -5.67
C LYS A 116 5.15 -2.21 -6.14
N LYS A 117 6.31 -1.68 -5.70
CA LYS A 117 7.63 -2.26 -6.04
C LYS A 117 7.79 -3.65 -5.42
N GLY A 118 7.40 -3.78 -4.15
CA GLY A 118 7.36 -5.07 -3.44
C GLY A 118 6.41 -6.06 -4.11
N TYR A 119 5.20 -5.61 -4.44
CA TYR A 119 4.21 -6.41 -5.17
C TYR A 119 4.75 -6.92 -6.53
N ALA A 120 5.31 -6.03 -7.36
CA ALA A 120 5.77 -6.38 -8.70
C ALA A 120 6.90 -7.42 -8.69
N ILE A 121 7.84 -7.29 -7.75
CA ILE A 121 8.94 -8.26 -7.59
C ILE A 121 8.41 -9.60 -7.08
N LEU A 122 7.57 -9.59 -6.04
CA LEU A 122 7.00 -10.83 -5.49
C LEU A 122 6.16 -11.57 -6.55
N LYS A 123 5.36 -10.84 -7.34
CA LYS A 123 4.57 -11.40 -8.44
C LYS A 123 5.47 -11.99 -9.52
N ALA A 124 6.48 -11.25 -9.97
CA ALA A 124 7.45 -11.75 -10.96
C ALA A 124 8.15 -13.04 -10.49
N LEU A 125 8.52 -13.11 -9.21
CA LEU A 125 9.15 -14.30 -8.61
C LEU A 125 8.20 -15.49 -8.47
N THR A 126 6.90 -15.26 -8.26
CA THR A 126 5.91 -16.36 -8.21
C THR A 126 5.63 -16.98 -9.58
N GLU A 127 5.87 -16.24 -10.67
CA GLU A 127 5.63 -16.69 -12.05
C GLU A 127 6.80 -17.49 -12.65
N VAL A 128 7.96 -17.49 -12.02
CA VAL A 128 9.18 -18.18 -12.50
C VAL A 128 9.62 -19.29 -11.55
N THR A 129 10.24 -20.35 -12.06
CA THR A 129 10.90 -21.38 -11.24
C THR A 129 12.27 -20.90 -10.79
N GLU A 130 13.13 -20.55 -11.75
CA GLU A 130 14.42 -19.87 -11.55
C GLU A 130 14.66 -18.91 -12.72
N ALA A 131 15.24 -17.73 -12.46
CA ALA A 131 15.49 -16.75 -13.50
C ALA A 131 16.72 -15.90 -13.21
N TYR A 132 17.36 -15.40 -14.28
CA TYR A 132 18.41 -14.38 -14.14
C TYR A 132 17.82 -13.07 -13.60
N PHE A 133 18.67 -12.28 -12.96
CA PHE A 133 18.28 -11.00 -12.37
C PHE A 133 17.61 -10.08 -13.40
N GLU A 134 18.12 -10.04 -14.63
CA GLU A 134 17.61 -9.23 -15.73
C GLU A 134 16.18 -9.63 -16.12
N ALA A 135 15.89 -10.93 -16.17
CA ALA A 135 14.56 -11.43 -16.51
C ALA A 135 13.53 -11.06 -15.42
N ILE A 136 13.92 -11.17 -14.15
CA ILE A 136 13.07 -10.74 -13.03
C ILE A 136 12.87 -9.23 -13.06
N ALA A 137 13.92 -8.46 -13.36
CA ALA A 137 13.83 -7.01 -13.46
C ALA A 137 12.91 -6.56 -14.60
N VAL A 138 12.99 -7.20 -15.78
CA VAL A 138 12.09 -6.93 -16.91
C VAL A 138 10.65 -7.22 -16.52
N ARG A 139 10.38 -8.43 -15.98
CA ARG A 139 9.02 -8.82 -15.61
C ARG A 139 8.45 -7.95 -14.49
N ALA A 140 9.25 -7.64 -13.48
CA ALA A 140 8.84 -6.73 -12.42
C ALA A 140 8.61 -5.30 -12.95
N SER A 141 9.41 -4.83 -13.92
CA SER A 141 9.20 -3.53 -14.57
C SER A 141 7.90 -3.49 -15.37
N GLU A 142 7.56 -4.57 -16.08
CA GLU A 142 6.28 -4.71 -16.80
C GLU A 142 5.09 -4.61 -15.84
N ILE A 143 5.13 -5.34 -14.73
CA ILE A 143 4.07 -5.34 -13.71
C ILE A 143 4.02 -3.98 -12.98
N TYR A 144 5.17 -3.34 -12.77
CA TYR A 144 5.26 -2.04 -12.12
C TYR A 144 4.81 -0.88 -13.02
N GLY A 145 5.02 -0.98 -14.33
CA GLY A 145 4.71 0.05 -15.34
C GLY A 145 5.86 1.03 -15.63
N GLU A 146 6.99 0.91 -14.93
CA GLU A 146 8.20 1.70 -15.14
C GLU A 146 9.45 0.84 -14.91
N ARG A 147 10.62 1.34 -15.33
CA ARG A 147 11.89 0.63 -15.15
C ARG A 147 12.22 0.47 -13.67
N LEU A 148 12.28 -0.77 -13.22
CA LEU A 148 12.54 -1.15 -11.84
C LEU A 148 13.85 -1.95 -11.77
N TYR A 149 14.74 -1.53 -10.87
CA TYR A 149 15.98 -2.27 -10.56
C TYR A 149 15.84 -2.95 -9.20
N PRO A 150 15.62 -4.27 -9.16
CA PRO A 150 15.20 -4.95 -7.93
C PRO A 150 16.37 -5.39 -7.03
N SER A 151 17.61 -4.95 -7.28
CA SER A 151 18.82 -5.51 -6.63
C SER A 151 18.76 -5.44 -5.09
N HIS A 152 18.49 -4.26 -4.54
CA HIS A 152 18.40 -4.09 -3.09
C HIS A 152 17.23 -4.85 -2.49
N LEU A 153 16.06 -4.84 -3.15
CA LEU A 153 14.88 -5.51 -2.62
C LEU A 153 15.00 -7.03 -2.70
N ILE A 154 15.58 -7.59 -3.76
CA ILE A 154 15.86 -9.04 -3.86
C ILE A 154 16.86 -9.48 -2.78
N ALA A 155 17.91 -8.69 -2.53
CA ALA A 155 18.84 -8.96 -1.43
C ALA A 155 18.12 -8.92 -0.07
N GLU A 156 17.25 -7.93 0.15
CA GLU A 156 16.47 -7.84 1.40
C GLU A 156 15.50 -9.03 1.54
N LEU A 157 14.82 -9.42 0.46
CA LEU A 157 13.94 -10.62 0.41
C LEU A 157 14.68 -11.90 0.79
N ARG A 158 15.97 -12.03 0.41
CA ARG A 158 16.84 -13.14 0.82
C ARG A 158 17.25 -13.02 2.28
N ASP A 159 17.85 -11.91 2.67
CA ASP A 159 18.60 -11.82 3.93
C ASP A 159 17.68 -11.62 5.15
N LYS A 160 16.58 -10.87 4.98
CA LYS A 160 15.67 -10.51 6.08
C LYS A 160 14.47 -11.43 6.18
N TRP A 161 13.91 -11.84 5.04
CA TRP A 161 12.68 -12.63 5.01
C TRP A 161 12.87 -14.05 4.50
N ASP A 162 14.05 -14.41 3.99
CA ASP A 162 14.39 -15.75 3.46
C ASP A 162 13.44 -16.26 2.35
N LEU A 163 12.79 -15.33 1.63
CA LEU A 163 11.75 -15.64 0.64
C LEU A 163 12.31 -15.95 -0.76
N VAL A 164 13.57 -15.60 -1.01
CA VAL A 164 14.22 -15.73 -2.32
C VAL A 164 15.65 -16.19 -2.12
N TRP A 165 16.09 -17.13 -2.94
CA TRP A 165 17.43 -17.69 -2.89
C TRP A 165 18.19 -17.45 -4.18
N GLU A 166 19.50 -17.34 -4.04
CA GLU A 166 20.44 -17.38 -5.15
C GLU A 166 20.71 -18.84 -5.50
N VAL A 167 20.40 -19.23 -6.73
CA VAL A 167 20.56 -20.58 -7.28
C VAL A 167 21.48 -20.53 -8.51
N GLY A 168 22.14 -21.65 -8.84
CA GLY A 168 23.07 -21.73 -9.97
C GLY A 168 24.54 -21.49 -9.59
N SER A 169 25.34 -21.07 -10.56
CA SER A 169 26.80 -20.94 -10.39
C SER A 169 27.19 -19.52 -9.99
N ARG A 170 28.31 -19.35 -9.26
CA ARG A 170 28.85 -18.02 -8.90
C ARG A 170 29.08 -17.09 -10.10
N ARG A 171 29.27 -17.66 -11.30
CA ARG A 171 29.53 -16.90 -12.53
C ARG A 171 28.25 -16.45 -13.24
N TYR A 172 27.13 -17.11 -12.95
CA TYR A 172 25.81 -16.89 -13.53
C TYR A 172 24.73 -17.14 -12.47
N PRO A 173 24.58 -16.22 -11.50
CA PRO A 173 23.61 -16.36 -10.43
C PRO A 173 22.19 -16.22 -10.99
N ARG A 174 21.32 -17.13 -10.59
CA ARG A 174 19.88 -17.06 -10.82
C ARG A 174 19.18 -16.90 -9.47
N TRP A 175 17.93 -16.51 -9.51
CA TRP A 175 17.12 -16.29 -8.33
C TRP A 175 15.84 -17.09 -8.42
N ALA A 176 15.44 -17.68 -7.29
CA ALA A 176 14.26 -18.52 -7.19
C ALA A 176 13.55 -18.29 -5.85
N MET A 177 12.22 -18.30 -5.89
CA MET A 177 11.40 -18.38 -4.69
C MET A 177 11.18 -19.87 -4.34
N PRO A 178 11.39 -20.31 -3.09
CA PRO A 178 11.16 -21.70 -2.70
C PRO A 178 9.73 -22.15 -3.01
N GLU A 179 9.59 -23.32 -3.63
CA GLU A 179 8.31 -23.86 -4.13
C GLU A 179 7.25 -24.00 -3.03
N GLU A 180 7.64 -24.35 -1.81
CA GLU A 180 6.73 -24.52 -0.68
C GLU A 180 6.17 -23.19 -0.14
N VAL A 181 6.86 -22.08 -0.45
CA VAL A 181 6.52 -20.73 0.01
C VAL A 181 5.63 -20.02 -1.01
N LYS A 182 5.77 -20.32 -2.30
CA LYS A 182 4.99 -19.71 -3.40
C LYS A 182 3.48 -19.67 -3.15
N PRO A 183 2.80 -20.75 -2.71
CA PRO A 183 1.36 -20.70 -2.49
C PRO A 183 0.94 -19.72 -1.39
N ALA A 184 1.74 -19.60 -0.32
CA ALA A 184 1.48 -18.66 0.75
C ALA A 184 1.65 -17.21 0.27
N VAL A 185 2.66 -16.94 -0.55
CA VAL A 185 2.88 -15.61 -1.16
C VAL A 185 1.75 -15.27 -2.12
N ILE A 186 1.39 -16.19 -3.02
CA ILE A 186 0.28 -16.01 -3.97
C ILE A 186 -1.02 -15.71 -3.21
N GLY A 187 -1.30 -16.43 -2.12
CA GLY A 187 -2.49 -16.17 -1.30
C GLY A 187 -2.55 -14.72 -0.80
N VAL A 188 -1.44 -14.18 -0.29
CA VAL A 188 -1.39 -12.77 0.18
C VAL A 188 -1.45 -11.78 -0.98
N LEU A 189 -0.77 -12.08 -2.10
CA LEU A 189 -0.85 -11.24 -3.29
C LEU A 189 -2.28 -11.20 -3.83
N SER A 190 -3.00 -12.33 -3.84
CA SER A 190 -4.40 -12.39 -4.24
C SER A 190 -5.32 -11.67 -3.25
N GLU A 191 -5.07 -11.70 -1.93
CA GLU A 191 -5.78 -10.85 -0.96
C GLU A 191 -5.53 -9.35 -1.24
N PHE A 192 -4.32 -9.02 -1.69
CA PHE A 192 -3.95 -7.66 -2.09
C PHE A 192 -4.57 -7.23 -3.42
N GLU A 193 -4.63 -8.13 -4.41
CA GLU A 193 -5.30 -7.96 -5.71
C GLU A 193 -6.83 -7.97 -5.60
N ALA A 194 -7.39 -8.70 -4.62
CA ALA A 194 -8.82 -8.76 -4.33
C ALA A 194 -9.34 -7.47 -3.69
N LYS A 195 -8.46 -6.60 -3.19
CA LYS A 195 -8.78 -5.17 -3.14
C LYS A 195 -8.65 -4.67 -4.57
N PRO A 196 -9.76 -4.31 -5.25
CA PRO A 196 -9.71 -4.02 -6.67
C PRO A 196 -8.67 -2.93 -6.89
N VAL A 197 -7.57 -3.27 -7.58
CA VAL A 197 -6.74 -2.27 -8.22
C VAL A 197 -7.73 -1.56 -9.15
N PRO A 198 -8.04 -0.27 -8.89
CA PRO A 198 -9.04 0.40 -9.69
C PRO A 198 -8.59 0.28 -11.14
N LYS A 199 -9.49 -0.09 -12.04
CA LYS A 199 -9.21 0.04 -13.46
C LYS A 199 -9.18 1.53 -13.74
N LEU A 200 -7.99 2.09 -13.78
CA LEU A 200 -7.75 3.50 -14.02
C LEU A 200 -7.72 3.73 -15.52
N SER A 201 -8.43 4.76 -15.97
CA SER A 201 -8.68 5.02 -17.38
C SER A 201 -7.53 5.76 -18.05
N THR A 202 -6.60 6.34 -17.27
CA THR A 202 -5.47 7.13 -17.77
C THR A 202 -4.16 6.82 -17.04
N THR A 203 -3.03 7.00 -17.73
CA THR A 203 -1.68 6.88 -17.13
C THR A 203 -1.44 7.92 -16.04
N GLN A 204 -2.11 9.07 -16.10
CA GLN A 204 -2.09 10.11 -15.07
C GLN A 204 -2.75 9.60 -13.79
N ALA A 205 -3.90 8.94 -13.90
CA ALA A 205 -4.58 8.32 -12.77
C ALA A 205 -3.72 7.20 -12.17
N GLU A 206 -3.05 6.38 -12.98
CA GLU A 206 -2.14 5.33 -12.49
C GLU A 206 -0.98 5.89 -11.67
N ARG A 207 -0.35 6.98 -12.15
CA ARG A 207 0.71 7.67 -11.42
C ARG A 207 0.20 8.30 -10.14
N GLU A 208 -0.96 8.96 -10.21
CA GLU A 208 -1.55 9.57 -9.02
C GLU A 208 -1.95 8.52 -7.98
N PHE A 209 -2.43 7.34 -8.41
CA PHE A 209 -2.77 6.26 -7.49
C PHE A 209 -1.57 5.79 -6.66
N LEU A 210 -0.35 5.85 -7.20
CA LEU A 210 0.87 5.62 -6.43
C LEU A 210 1.09 6.68 -5.34
N GLU A 211 0.84 7.95 -5.67
CA GLU A 211 0.91 9.03 -4.68
C GLU A 211 -0.17 8.90 -3.60
N VAL A 212 -1.38 8.49 -3.98
CA VAL A 212 -2.45 8.18 -3.01
C VAL A 212 -2.02 7.08 -2.05
N ILE A 213 -1.41 5.99 -2.55
CA ILE A 213 -0.88 4.93 -1.67
C ILE A 213 0.22 5.46 -0.74
N ARG A 214 1.12 6.30 -1.26
CA ARG A 214 2.18 6.92 -0.45
C ARG A 214 1.58 7.77 0.68
N MET A 215 0.60 8.61 0.34
CA MET A 215 -0.11 9.47 1.31
C MET A 215 -0.89 8.64 2.35
N GLU A 216 -1.54 7.55 1.94
CA GLU A 216 -2.21 6.64 2.88
C GLU A 216 -1.24 5.97 3.86
N GLU A 217 -0.06 5.55 3.42
CA GLU A 217 0.93 4.97 4.34
C GLU A 217 1.55 6.03 5.25
N GLU A 218 1.76 7.25 4.76
CA GLU A 218 2.17 8.39 5.58
C GLU A 218 1.16 8.62 6.72
N PHE A 219 -0.13 8.71 6.39
CA PHE A 219 -1.22 8.81 7.37
C PHE A 219 -1.22 7.65 8.36
N ARG A 220 -1.13 6.40 7.88
CA ARG A 220 -1.14 5.20 8.74
C ARG A 220 0.09 5.13 9.64
N SER A 221 1.26 5.52 9.14
CA SER A 221 2.49 5.55 9.91
C SER A 221 2.38 6.56 11.04
N TYR A 222 1.93 7.77 10.73
CA TYR A 222 1.67 8.82 11.71
C TYR A 222 0.66 8.38 12.77
N LEU A 223 -0.46 7.77 12.35
CA LEU A 223 -1.47 7.29 13.29
C LEU A 223 -0.94 6.19 14.22
N ARG A 224 -0.12 5.26 13.71
CA ARG A 224 0.50 4.22 14.55
C ARG A 224 1.47 4.80 15.57
N GLU A 225 2.27 5.78 15.16
CA GLU A 225 3.20 6.49 16.04
C GLU A 225 2.44 7.24 17.14
N LEU A 226 1.40 7.99 16.77
CA LEU A 226 0.53 8.71 17.70
C LEU A 226 -0.10 7.76 18.72
N VAL A 227 -0.67 6.63 18.28
CA VAL A 227 -1.30 5.66 19.17
C VAL A 227 -0.28 4.96 20.07
N ALA A 228 0.93 4.72 19.59
CA ALA A 228 1.97 4.06 20.37
C ALA A 228 2.61 4.97 21.43
N ASN A 229 2.80 6.25 21.11
CA ASN A 229 3.64 7.15 21.91
C ASN A 229 2.89 8.34 22.53
N ARG A 230 1.73 8.73 21.97
CA ARG A 230 1.04 10.00 22.27
C ARG A 230 -0.46 9.85 22.51
N LEU A 231 -0.93 8.63 22.80
CA LEU A 231 -2.35 8.36 22.95
C LEU A 231 -2.96 9.13 24.12
N GLU A 232 -2.34 9.07 25.30
CA GLU A 232 -2.83 9.74 26.51
C GLU A 232 -2.87 11.27 26.32
N GLU A 233 -1.80 11.84 25.77
CA GLU A 233 -1.71 13.28 25.46
C GLU A 233 -2.83 13.69 24.48
N THR A 234 -3.07 12.88 23.45
CA THR A 234 -4.11 13.15 22.44
C THR A 234 -5.51 13.08 23.04
N VAL A 235 -5.78 12.11 23.92
CA VAL A 235 -7.07 12.02 24.63
C VAL A 235 -7.28 13.22 25.54
N GLU A 236 -6.25 13.66 26.26
CA GLU A 236 -6.33 14.83 27.12
C GLU A 236 -6.54 16.13 26.31
N PHE A 237 -5.84 16.27 25.19
CA PHE A 237 -6.08 17.36 24.24
C PHE A 237 -7.53 17.34 23.74
N GLY A 238 -8.04 16.18 23.32
CA GLY A 238 -9.42 16.02 22.84
C GLY A 238 -10.47 16.40 23.88
N ARG A 239 -10.21 16.16 25.17
CA ARG A 239 -11.09 16.60 26.27
C ARG A 239 -11.08 18.12 26.48
N ARG A 240 -9.95 18.78 26.19
CA ARG A 240 -9.81 20.24 26.27
C ARG A 240 -10.33 20.95 25.02
N MET A 241 -10.35 20.26 23.88
CA MET A 241 -10.77 20.82 22.61
C MET A 241 -12.24 21.28 22.68
N SER A 242 -12.44 22.57 22.42
CA SER A 242 -13.74 23.20 22.23
C SER A 242 -13.62 24.30 21.18
N PRO A 243 -14.74 24.78 20.59
CA PRO A 243 -14.71 25.94 19.70
C PRO A 243 -14.01 27.16 20.34
N SER A 244 -14.26 27.42 21.62
CA SER A 244 -13.61 28.52 22.37
C SER A 244 -12.11 28.31 22.53
N TYR A 245 -11.66 27.08 22.78
CA TYR A 245 -10.23 26.75 22.86
C TYR A 245 -9.52 27.01 21.53
N LEU A 246 -10.12 26.57 20.41
CA LEU A 246 -9.54 26.77 19.08
C LEU A 246 -9.52 28.26 18.69
N ILE A 247 -10.59 29.00 18.99
CA ILE A 247 -10.63 30.46 18.76
C ILE A 247 -9.51 31.14 19.55
N GLY A 248 -9.35 30.82 20.85
CA GLY A 248 -8.28 31.39 21.68
C GLY A 248 -6.88 31.11 21.12
N TYR A 249 -6.60 29.85 20.77
CA TYR A 249 -5.35 29.46 20.13
C TYR A 249 -5.05 30.26 18.85
N LEU A 250 -6.04 30.44 17.98
CA LEU A 250 -5.86 31.19 16.74
C LEU A 250 -5.74 32.70 16.98
N GLN A 251 -6.42 33.25 17.99
CA GLN A 251 -6.25 34.64 18.41
C GLN A 251 -4.86 34.91 18.95
N ASP A 252 -4.30 33.97 19.71
CA ASP A 252 -2.93 34.09 20.25
C ASP A 252 -1.89 34.07 19.12
N LEU A 253 -2.12 33.29 18.06
CA LEU A 253 -1.21 33.21 16.92
C LEU A 253 -1.35 34.38 15.92
N PHE A 254 -2.58 34.78 15.59
CA PHE A 254 -2.87 35.66 14.45
C PHE A 254 -3.60 36.97 14.82
N GLY A 255 -3.96 37.13 16.09
CA GLY A 255 -4.76 38.25 16.57
C GLY A 255 -6.27 38.10 16.30
N PRO A 256 -7.08 39.01 16.84
CA PRO A 256 -8.54 38.89 16.87
C PRO A 256 -9.23 39.07 15.51
N VAL A 257 -8.54 39.59 14.49
CA VAL A 257 -9.13 39.96 13.19
C VAL A 257 -8.93 38.89 12.11
N ILE A 258 -7.78 38.20 12.10
CA ILE A 258 -7.35 37.34 10.98
C ILE A 258 -7.69 35.85 11.23
N LEU A 259 -8.12 35.49 12.44
CA LEU A 259 -8.33 34.10 12.84
C LEU A 259 -9.37 33.33 12.02
N PHE A 260 -10.35 34.01 11.41
CA PHE A 260 -11.54 33.36 10.85
C PHE A 260 -11.23 32.44 9.67
N ASP A 261 -10.36 32.86 8.75
CA ASP A 261 -9.96 32.03 7.59
C ASP A 261 -9.20 30.78 8.05
N HIS A 262 -8.39 30.90 9.09
CA HIS A 262 -7.68 29.79 9.72
C HIS A 262 -8.63 28.84 10.45
N LEU A 263 -9.60 29.39 11.17
CA LEU A 263 -10.62 28.63 11.87
C LEU A 263 -11.43 27.77 10.89
N LEU A 264 -11.86 28.36 9.78
CA LEU A 264 -12.61 27.65 8.74
C LEU A 264 -11.76 26.55 8.09
N SER A 265 -10.50 26.84 7.77
CA SER A 265 -9.58 25.87 7.16
C SER A 265 -9.33 24.66 8.07
N ILE A 266 -9.06 24.90 9.37
CA ILE A 266 -8.91 23.84 10.37
C ILE A 266 -10.22 23.05 10.55
N THR A 267 -11.36 23.74 10.61
CA THR A 267 -12.67 23.10 10.79
C THR A 267 -13.01 22.19 9.62
N GLN A 268 -12.71 22.62 8.39
CA GLN A 268 -12.87 21.81 7.19
C GLN A 268 -12.06 20.51 7.29
N HIS A 269 -10.82 20.59 7.77
CA HIS A 269 -9.96 19.42 7.93
C HIS A 269 -10.55 18.40 8.93
N TYR A 270 -11.10 18.86 10.05
CA TYR A 270 -11.80 17.98 11.00
C TYR A 270 -13.07 17.35 10.42
N SER A 271 -13.70 18.04 9.46
CA SER A 271 -14.94 17.60 8.83
C SER A 271 -14.76 16.56 7.73
N ILE A 272 -13.51 16.31 7.28
CA ILE A 272 -13.15 15.45 6.14
C ILE A 272 -13.62 14.00 6.30
N CYS A 273 -13.87 13.56 7.54
CA CYS A 273 -14.43 12.24 7.82
C CYS A 273 -15.89 12.10 7.36
N ASP A 274 -16.55 13.22 7.01
CA ASP A 274 -17.90 13.26 6.42
C ASP A 274 -18.88 12.39 7.21
N ALA A 275 -18.86 12.54 8.54
CA ALA A 275 -19.65 11.76 9.46
C ALA A 275 -21.14 12.11 9.32
N GLU A 276 -21.99 11.11 9.47
CA GLU A 276 -23.45 11.31 9.41
C GLU A 276 -23.95 11.86 10.75
N VAL A 277 -24.66 12.99 10.68
CA VAL A 277 -25.36 13.55 11.84
C VAL A 277 -26.76 12.97 11.89
N ILE A 278 -27.01 12.13 12.88
CA ILE A 278 -28.30 11.49 13.10
C ILE A 278 -29.13 12.38 14.03
N SER A 279 -30.34 12.71 13.59
CA SER A 279 -31.30 13.46 14.39
C SER A 279 -31.82 12.64 15.57
N LYS A 280 -32.48 13.28 16.53
CA LYS A 280 -33.15 12.58 17.65
C LYS A 280 -34.17 11.52 17.19
N GLY A 281 -34.70 11.63 15.97
CA GLY A 281 -35.66 10.68 15.40
C GLY A 281 -35.01 9.50 14.65
N GLY A 282 -33.68 9.37 14.66
CA GLY A 282 -32.97 8.28 13.99
C GLY A 282 -32.79 8.46 12.48
N TYR A 283 -33.31 9.55 11.89
CA TYR A 283 -33.07 9.87 10.49
C TYR A 283 -31.78 10.69 10.33
N LYS A 284 -31.09 10.45 9.21
CA LYS A 284 -29.93 11.23 8.78
C LYS A 284 -30.34 12.67 8.49
N ALA A 285 -29.75 13.62 9.21
CA ALA A 285 -30.02 15.04 9.04
C ALA A 285 -29.09 15.67 7.99
N LEU A 286 -27.78 15.50 8.17
CA LEU A 286 -26.74 16.06 7.30
C LEU A 286 -25.44 15.28 7.46
N ASN A 287 -24.45 15.60 6.63
CA ASN A 287 -23.07 15.15 6.81
C ASN A 287 -22.22 16.32 7.32
N THR A 288 -21.17 16.01 8.09
CA THR A 288 -20.26 17.03 8.60
C THR A 288 -19.37 17.64 7.52
N GLY A 289 -19.03 16.90 6.46
CA GLY A 289 -18.05 17.32 5.47
C GLY A 289 -18.59 18.38 4.51
N PHE A 290 -17.77 19.41 4.25
CA PHE A 290 -18.11 20.53 3.37
C PHE A 290 -16.91 21.00 2.54
N ASN A 291 -17.19 21.64 1.41
CA ASN A 291 -16.18 22.35 0.61
C ASN A 291 -15.95 23.75 1.19
N LEU A 292 -14.71 24.22 1.21
CA LEU A 292 -14.35 25.56 1.66
C LEU A 292 -13.86 26.40 0.48
N ALA A 293 -14.44 27.58 0.29
CA ALA A 293 -13.98 28.56 -0.69
C ALA A 293 -13.73 29.92 0.01
N LEU A 294 -12.49 30.40 -0.06
CA LEU A 294 -12.12 31.72 0.45
C LEU A 294 -12.12 32.74 -0.71
N PHE A 295 -12.95 33.77 -0.58
CA PHE A 295 -13.08 34.84 -1.57
C PHE A 295 -12.39 36.12 -1.08
N GLY A 296 -11.62 36.75 -1.96
CA GLY A 296 -11.07 38.08 -1.68
C GLY A 296 -9.93 38.46 -2.62
N GLU A 297 -9.38 39.65 -2.42
CA GLU A 297 -8.31 40.20 -3.26
C GLU A 297 -6.98 39.43 -3.15
N PRO A 298 -6.15 39.38 -4.21
CA PRO A 298 -4.81 38.84 -4.11
C PRO A 298 -4.01 39.47 -2.95
N GLY A 299 -3.25 38.66 -2.21
CA GLY A 299 -2.42 39.14 -1.10
C GLY A 299 -3.10 39.22 0.28
N THR A 300 -4.37 38.85 0.41
CA THR A 300 -5.10 38.87 1.70
C THR A 300 -4.81 37.70 2.65
N GLY A 301 -3.75 36.92 2.41
CA GLY A 301 -3.39 35.78 3.28
C GLY A 301 -4.19 34.49 3.06
N LYS A 302 -5.10 34.41 2.08
CA LYS A 302 -5.90 33.20 1.80
C LYS A 302 -5.05 31.94 1.58
N THR A 303 -3.97 32.04 0.79
CA THR A 303 -3.05 30.93 0.54
C THR A 303 -2.40 30.43 1.82
N PHE A 304 -2.02 31.35 2.70
CA PHE A 304 -1.45 31.01 3.99
C PHE A 304 -2.47 30.22 4.84
N ALA A 305 -3.76 30.60 4.81
CA ALA A 305 -4.81 29.92 5.55
C ALA A 305 -5.13 28.49 5.05
N VAL A 306 -5.30 28.28 3.75
CA VAL A 306 -5.73 26.96 3.21
C VAL A 306 -4.56 26.00 2.93
N LYS A 307 -3.35 26.52 2.69
CA LYS A 307 -2.18 25.73 2.32
C LYS A 307 -1.16 25.65 3.44
N ASP A 308 -0.56 26.78 3.82
CA ASP A 308 0.61 26.78 4.71
C ASP A 308 0.23 26.34 6.14
N MET A 309 -0.95 26.72 6.63
CA MET A 309 -1.45 26.24 7.91
C MET A 309 -1.74 24.73 7.91
N MET A 310 -2.27 24.19 6.81
CA MET A 310 -2.68 22.79 6.72
C MET A 310 -1.50 21.85 6.46
N LEU A 311 -0.61 22.23 5.55
CA LEU A 311 0.53 21.43 5.14
C LEU A 311 1.79 21.71 5.95
N GLY A 312 1.82 22.83 6.68
CA GLY A 312 3.04 23.38 7.27
C GLY A 312 3.88 24.10 6.22
N ASN A 313 4.73 25.00 6.72
CA ASN A 313 5.72 25.72 5.92
C ASN A 313 6.96 25.96 6.78
N GLU A 314 8.01 25.17 6.53
CA GLU A 314 9.26 25.24 7.28
C GLU A 314 9.97 26.59 7.12
N ASP A 315 9.93 27.18 5.92
CA ASP A 315 10.55 28.48 5.62
C ASP A 315 9.92 29.63 6.44
N LEU A 316 8.64 29.50 6.76
CA LEU A 316 7.88 30.44 7.59
C LEU A 316 7.80 30.02 9.06
N GLY A 317 8.39 28.88 9.44
CA GLY A 317 8.32 28.34 10.80
C GLY A 317 6.91 27.90 11.23
N VAL A 318 6.03 27.59 10.27
CA VAL A 318 4.64 27.21 10.54
C VAL A 318 4.49 25.69 10.56
N PRO A 319 4.08 25.08 11.68
CA PRO A 319 3.85 23.64 11.73
C PRO A 319 2.55 23.25 10.99
N ALA A 320 2.52 22.03 10.46
CA ALA A 320 1.33 21.47 9.84
C ALA A 320 0.23 21.24 10.89
N HIS A 321 -1.01 21.64 10.56
CA HIS A 321 -2.18 21.39 11.41
C HIS A 321 -2.98 20.21 10.89
N GLY A 322 -3.21 19.23 11.76
CA GLY A 322 -4.01 18.05 11.48
C GLY A 322 -3.19 16.83 11.07
N LEU A 323 -3.86 15.83 10.51
CA LEU A 323 -3.22 14.56 10.16
C LEU A 323 -2.56 14.66 8.77
N PRO A 324 -1.33 14.15 8.59
CA PRO A 324 -0.66 14.12 7.29
C PRO A 324 -1.27 13.08 6.36
N GLY A 325 -0.97 13.15 5.06
CA GLY A 325 -1.39 12.14 4.09
C GLY A 325 -2.86 12.14 3.68
N ILE A 326 -3.63 13.17 4.05
CA ILE A 326 -5.04 13.36 3.64
C ILE A 326 -5.29 14.67 2.88
N ASN A 327 -4.24 15.47 2.67
CA ASN A 327 -4.27 16.71 1.91
C ASN A 327 -3.56 16.53 0.56
N ARG A 328 -4.19 16.93 -0.54
CA ARG A 328 -3.61 16.96 -1.88
C ARG A 328 -3.52 18.40 -2.37
N TYR A 329 -2.30 18.94 -2.40
CA TYR A 329 -2.06 20.26 -2.99
C TYR A 329 -2.10 20.20 -4.53
N CYS A 330 -2.89 21.06 -5.17
CA CYS A 330 -3.11 21.05 -6.61
C CYS A 330 -2.38 22.16 -7.37
N GLY A 331 -1.35 22.77 -6.79
CA GLY A 331 -0.56 23.81 -7.48
C GLY A 331 0.01 23.32 -8.81
N GLY A 332 -0.17 24.10 -9.88
CA GLY A 332 0.28 23.76 -11.23
C GLY A 332 -0.55 22.68 -11.94
N MET A 333 -1.62 22.16 -11.31
CA MET A 333 -2.52 21.18 -11.92
C MET A 333 -3.57 21.88 -12.78
N THR A 334 -3.80 21.35 -13.99
CA THR A 334 -4.91 21.80 -14.84
C THR A 334 -6.22 21.11 -14.44
N PRO A 335 -7.40 21.72 -14.66
CA PRO A 335 -8.68 21.08 -14.36
C PRO A 335 -8.88 19.75 -15.12
N ALA A 336 -8.37 19.65 -16.35
CA ALA A 336 -8.41 18.39 -17.11
C ALA A 336 -7.59 17.29 -16.42
N MET A 337 -6.41 17.64 -15.90
CA MET A 337 -5.58 16.70 -15.13
C MET A 337 -6.27 16.30 -13.83
N PHE A 338 -6.89 17.25 -13.12
CA PHE A 338 -7.69 16.95 -11.93
C PHE A 338 -8.79 15.91 -12.22
N ILE A 339 -9.56 16.10 -13.29
CA ILE A 339 -10.59 15.14 -13.69
C ILE A 339 -9.99 13.79 -14.06
N ALA A 340 -8.84 13.76 -14.74
CA ALA A 340 -8.16 12.53 -15.12
C ALA A 340 -7.69 11.72 -13.90
N ILE A 341 -7.18 12.39 -12.87
CA ILE A 341 -6.65 11.71 -11.67
C ILE A 341 -7.73 11.31 -10.67
N GLY A 342 -8.94 11.86 -10.76
CA GLY A 342 -10.00 11.66 -9.76
C GLY A 342 -10.37 10.18 -9.52
N GLU A 343 -10.20 9.31 -10.53
CA GLU A 343 -10.39 7.85 -10.38
C GLU A 343 -9.49 7.23 -9.31
N ALA A 344 -8.28 7.76 -9.10
CA ALA A 344 -7.35 7.29 -8.06
C ALA A 344 -7.89 7.50 -6.64
N TYR A 345 -8.79 8.46 -6.46
CA TYR A 345 -9.36 8.88 -5.18
C TYR A 345 -10.73 8.25 -4.89
N VAL A 346 -11.23 7.37 -5.75
CA VAL A 346 -12.53 6.69 -5.54
C VAL A 346 -12.52 5.92 -4.22
N GLY A 347 -13.58 6.11 -3.43
CA GLY A 347 -13.72 5.49 -2.11
C GLY A 347 -12.80 6.08 -1.04
N ARG A 348 -12.10 7.19 -1.34
CA ARG A 348 -11.20 7.89 -0.42
C ARG A 348 -11.67 9.31 -0.20
N ARG A 349 -11.28 9.86 0.95
CA ARG A 349 -11.61 11.23 1.35
C ARG A 349 -10.31 11.99 1.56
N PHE A 350 -10.07 12.91 0.65
CA PHE A 350 -8.94 13.82 0.67
C PHE A 350 -9.47 15.26 0.64
N ASN A 351 -8.62 16.18 1.10
CA ASN A 351 -8.85 17.60 0.95
C ASN A 351 -7.97 18.12 -0.19
N PHE A 352 -8.60 18.57 -1.27
CA PHE A 352 -7.93 19.11 -2.45
C PHE A 352 -7.73 20.61 -2.27
N ILE A 353 -6.48 21.02 -2.10
CA ILE A 353 -6.11 22.42 -1.86
C ILE A 353 -5.79 23.08 -3.20
N VAL A 354 -6.65 23.99 -3.64
CA VAL A 354 -6.54 24.70 -4.94
C VAL A 354 -6.40 26.20 -4.72
N THR A 355 -5.20 26.75 -4.90
CA THR A 355 -4.91 28.16 -4.59
C THR A 355 -5.30 29.14 -5.70
N GLU A 356 -5.64 28.66 -6.89
CA GLU A 356 -5.98 29.46 -8.08
C GLU A 356 -7.23 28.89 -8.77
N PHE A 357 -8.32 28.77 -8.01
CA PHE A 357 -9.50 28.04 -8.49
C PHE A 357 -10.28 28.81 -9.58
N ASN A 358 -10.18 30.13 -9.58
CA ASN A 358 -10.71 30.99 -10.64
C ASN A 358 -10.19 30.59 -12.04
N ASP A 359 -8.93 30.20 -12.14
CA ASP A 359 -8.32 29.84 -13.43
C ASP A 359 -8.84 28.52 -13.97
N TRP A 360 -9.32 27.62 -13.11
CA TRP A 360 -9.88 26.33 -13.53
C TRP A 360 -11.18 26.50 -14.33
N PHE A 361 -11.99 27.51 -14.00
CA PHE A 361 -13.24 27.80 -14.74
C PHE A 361 -13.01 28.48 -16.10
N LYS A 362 -11.81 29.04 -16.34
CA LYS A 362 -11.46 29.63 -17.64
C LYS A 362 -11.26 28.57 -18.73
N TYR A 363 -11.05 27.30 -18.35
CA TYR A 363 -10.89 26.20 -19.30
C TYR A 363 -12.24 25.79 -19.90
N ARG A 364 -12.37 25.91 -21.22
CA ARG A 364 -13.59 25.54 -21.96
C ARG A 364 -13.98 24.09 -21.68
N GLY A 365 -15.23 23.88 -21.28
CA GLY A 365 -15.79 22.54 -21.04
C GLY A 365 -15.48 21.95 -19.66
N MET A 366 -14.85 22.68 -18.75
CA MET A 366 -14.51 22.19 -17.40
C MET A 366 -15.53 22.57 -16.32
N VAL A 367 -16.43 23.52 -16.60
CA VAL A 367 -17.44 23.98 -15.64
C VAL A 367 -18.29 22.80 -15.13
N GLU A 368 -18.81 21.97 -16.01
CA GLU A 368 -19.72 20.88 -15.63
C GLU A 368 -19.02 19.72 -14.90
N PRO A 369 -17.87 19.22 -15.36
CA PRO A 369 -17.09 18.24 -14.59
C PRO A 369 -16.70 18.73 -13.19
N LEU A 370 -16.34 20.02 -13.04
CA LEU A 370 -16.00 20.60 -11.74
C LEU A 370 -17.22 20.75 -10.83
N LYS A 371 -18.38 21.16 -11.36
CA LYS A 371 -19.64 21.16 -10.61
C LYS A 371 -20.00 19.78 -10.08
N LEU A 372 -19.90 18.75 -10.93
CA LEU A 372 -20.13 17.36 -10.52
C LEU A 372 -19.14 16.90 -9.44
N ALA A 373 -17.89 17.33 -9.51
CA ALA A 373 -16.90 17.05 -8.45
C ALA A 373 -17.31 17.71 -7.12
N MET A 374 -17.69 18.99 -7.12
CA MET A 374 -18.11 19.72 -5.91
C MET A 374 -19.39 19.13 -5.29
N GLU A 375 -20.34 18.70 -6.12
CA GLU A 375 -21.60 18.05 -5.68
C GLU A 375 -21.41 16.59 -5.21
N ARG A 376 -20.20 16.04 -5.31
CA ARG A 376 -19.91 14.62 -5.06
C ARG A 376 -20.73 13.67 -5.95
N GLY A 377 -20.97 14.13 -7.18
CA GLY A 377 -21.67 13.43 -8.24
C GLY A 377 -20.79 12.42 -8.98
N THR A 378 -21.39 11.76 -9.99
CA THR A 378 -20.68 10.83 -10.87
C THR A 378 -20.10 11.60 -12.05
N ILE A 379 -18.78 11.58 -12.19
CA ILE A 379 -18.05 12.24 -13.26
C ILE A 379 -17.78 11.23 -14.37
N ARG A 380 -18.17 11.58 -15.59
CA ARG A 380 -17.72 10.95 -16.83
C ARG A 380 -17.25 12.04 -17.77
N TYR A 381 -16.02 11.93 -18.24
CA TYR A 381 -15.41 12.94 -19.11
C TYR A 381 -14.80 12.26 -20.33
N GLU A 382 -15.20 12.68 -21.52
CA GLU A 382 -14.82 12.05 -22.78
C GLU A 382 -14.18 13.10 -23.70
N THR A 383 -12.98 12.80 -24.17
CA THR A 383 -12.25 13.59 -25.16
C THR A 383 -12.01 12.75 -26.41
N LYS A 384 -11.48 13.39 -27.46
CA LYS A 384 -11.07 12.65 -28.67
C LYS A 384 -9.95 11.62 -28.41
N SER A 385 -9.16 11.82 -27.36
CA SER A 385 -7.94 11.05 -27.07
C SER A 385 -8.09 10.03 -25.94
N TYR A 386 -9.02 10.26 -25.02
CA TYR A 386 -9.24 9.38 -23.86
C TYR A 386 -10.61 9.63 -23.22
N THR A 387 -11.07 8.65 -22.47
CA THR A 387 -12.29 8.69 -21.65
C THR A 387 -11.92 8.42 -20.20
N VAL A 388 -12.55 9.13 -19.27
CA VAL A 388 -12.37 8.98 -17.82
C VAL A 388 -13.73 8.72 -17.18
N GLY A 389 -13.79 7.80 -16.23
CA GLY A 389 -15.01 7.43 -15.53
C GLY A 389 -15.93 6.49 -16.32
N PRO A 390 -17.14 6.23 -15.82
CA PRO A 390 -17.78 6.94 -14.71
C PRO A 390 -17.14 6.64 -13.34
N TYR A 391 -16.88 7.67 -12.54
CA TYR A 391 -16.45 7.53 -11.16
C TYR A 391 -17.15 8.55 -10.25
N ARG A 392 -17.32 8.21 -8.96
CA ARG A 392 -17.86 9.15 -7.97
C ARG A 392 -16.73 9.82 -7.22
N PHE A 393 -16.75 11.15 -7.16
CA PHE A 393 -15.78 11.91 -6.38
C PHE A 393 -16.30 12.09 -4.95
N ASN A 394 -15.55 11.60 -3.95
CA ASN A 394 -15.96 11.57 -2.54
C ASN A 394 -15.12 12.50 -1.65
N SER A 395 -14.25 13.30 -2.26
CA SER A 395 -13.31 14.19 -1.57
C SER A 395 -13.84 15.62 -1.53
N PHE A 396 -13.16 16.49 -0.78
CA PHE A 396 -13.56 17.88 -0.53
C PHE A 396 -12.54 18.84 -1.11
N PHE A 397 -12.96 20.08 -1.30
CA PHE A 397 -12.09 21.15 -1.75
C PHE A 397 -11.84 22.19 -0.65
N SER A 398 -10.62 22.72 -0.64
CA SER A 398 -10.24 23.96 0.03
C SER A 398 -9.64 24.89 -1.02
N VAL A 399 -10.42 25.88 -1.45
CA VAL A 399 -10.09 26.70 -2.62
C VAL A 399 -9.92 28.17 -2.28
N ASN A 400 -9.02 28.81 -3.02
CA ASN A 400 -8.94 30.26 -3.06
C ASN A 400 -9.53 30.77 -4.37
N TYR A 401 -10.44 31.72 -4.24
CA TYR A 401 -11.05 32.41 -5.36
C TYR A 401 -10.67 33.88 -5.29
N ASN A 402 -9.77 34.29 -6.19
CA ASN A 402 -9.35 35.68 -6.26
C ASN A 402 -10.44 36.52 -6.92
N THR A 403 -10.93 37.52 -6.20
CA THR A 403 -11.95 38.45 -6.67
C THR A 403 -11.40 39.87 -6.66
N GLU A 404 -11.82 40.68 -7.62
CA GLU A 404 -11.56 42.11 -7.63
C GLU A 404 -12.61 42.79 -6.75
N VAL A 405 -12.24 43.20 -5.53
CA VAL A 405 -13.15 43.80 -4.54
C VAL A 405 -12.85 45.30 -4.43
N TYR A 406 -13.10 46.04 -5.52
CA TYR A 406 -12.96 47.50 -5.53
C TYR A 406 -14.07 48.19 -4.69
N GLU A 407 -14.23 49.52 -4.83
CA GLU A 407 -15.18 50.36 -4.06
C GLU A 407 -16.66 49.91 -4.06
N ARG A 408 -17.05 48.96 -4.91
CA ARG A 408 -18.42 48.41 -5.00
C ARG A 408 -18.62 47.10 -4.21
N GLY A 409 -17.62 46.66 -3.45
CA GLY A 409 -17.69 45.41 -2.67
C GLY A 409 -17.88 44.17 -3.54
N TYR A 410 -18.58 43.15 -3.04
CA TYR A 410 -18.79 41.87 -3.74
C TYR A 410 -19.77 41.94 -4.93
N GLU A 411 -20.32 43.11 -5.29
CA GLU A 411 -21.29 43.25 -6.39
C GLU A 411 -20.74 42.72 -7.73
N VAL A 412 -19.44 42.90 -7.96
CA VAL A 412 -18.75 42.40 -9.17
C VAL A 412 -18.58 40.88 -9.12
N THR A 413 -18.32 40.32 -7.93
CA THR A 413 -18.18 38.88 -7.71
C THR A 413 -19.51 38.13 -7.91
N VAL A 414 -20.62 38.66 -7.38
CA VAL A 414 -21.96 38.06 -7.53
C VAL A 414 -22.42 38.02 -9.00
N ARG A 415 -21.86 38.88 -9.86
CA ARG A 415 -22.13 38.89 -11.30
C ARG A 415 -21.29 37.90 -12.09
N ASP A 416 -20.25 37.29 -11.48
CA ASP A 416 -19.47 36.24 -12.15
C ASP A 416 -20.33 34.98 -12.31
N PRO A 417 -20.58 34.50 -13.54
CA PRO A 417 -21.35 33.27 -13.76
C PRO A 417 -20.76 32.04 -13.05
N ASN A 418 -19.45 32.05 -12.79
CA ASN A 418 -18.76 30.98 -12.06
C ASN A 418 -18.91 31.12 -10.54
N PHE A 419 -19.20 32.32 -10.03
CA PHE A 419 -19.50 32.50 -8.60
C PHE A 419 -20.77 31.74 -8.22
N ASN A 420 -21.85 31.89 -8.99
CA ASN A 420 -23.09 31.14 -8.75
C ASN A 420 -22.87 29.62 -8.83
N ALA A 421 -21.95 29.17 -9.69
CA ALA A 421 -21.61 27.75 -9.77
C ALA A 421 -20.94 27.22 -8.49
N ILE A 422 -20.25 28.08 -7.74
CA ILE A 422 -19.58 27.73 -6.48
C ILE A 422 -20.52 27.99 -5.29
N GLU A 423 -21.25 29.11 -5.25
CA GLU A 423 -22.13 29.46 -4.12
C GLU A 423 -23.21 28.39 -3.88
N ASP A 424 -23.78 27.82 -4.96
CA ASP A 424 -24.82 26.80 -4.87
C ASP A 424 -24.33 25.45 -4.27
N ARG A 425 -23.02 25.24 -4.07
CA ARG A 425 -22.38 23.91 -3.86
C ARG A 425 -21.35 23.89 -2.73
#